data_AF-D9VJV4-F1
#
_entry.id   AF-D9VJV4-F1
#
_cell.length_a   1.000
_cell.length_b   1.000
_cell.length_c   1.000
_cell.angle_alpha   90.00
_cell.angle_beta   90.00
_cell.angle_gamma   90.00
#
_symmetry.space_group_name_H-M   'P 1'
#
loop_
_entity.id
_entity.type
_entity.pdbx_description
1 polymer ?
#
loop_
_entity_poly.entity_id
_entity_poly.type
_entity_poly.pdbx_seq_one_letter_code
_entity_poly.pdbx_strand_id
1 'polypeptide(L)'
;AVVHLADPSRKPLELGVEILNSSPLAVGAGYPPAADWQHGTWQGRGWTDRRTYDLSDPAAHPMAAFGVTDHSARFTLDGRTGFGIFEHGSFGRHDPSGFADYSSVAP
;
A
#
# COMPACT_ATOMS: atom_id res chain seq x y z
N ALA A 1 -2.32 -12.46 -6.92
CA ALA A 1 -1.14 -12.03 -7.69
C ALA A 1 -0.09 -13.15 -7.69
N VAL A 2 0.87 -13.10 -8.62
CA VAL A 2 2.04 -13.99 -8.63
C VAL A 2 3.28 -13.11 -8.63
N VAL A 3 4.23 -13.39 -7.74
CA VAL A 3 5.53 -12.71 -7.69
C VAL A 3 6.58 -13.70 -8.18
N HIS A 4 7.27 -13.36 -9.28
CA HIS A 4 8.39 -14.14 -9.79
C HIS A 4 9.67 -13.71 -9.08
N LEU A 5 10.36 -14.67 -8.48
CA LEU A 5 11.57 -14.48 -7.69
C LEU A 5 12.67 -15.43 -8.20
N ALA A 6 13.87 -15.29 -7.66
CA ALA A 6 14.93 -16.27 -7.83
C ALA A 6 15.64 -16.51 -6.48
N ASP A 7 16.01 -17.76 -6.22
CA ASP A 7 16.79 -18.11 -5.04
C ASP A 7 18.29 -17.70 -5.21
N PRO A 8 19.15 -17.87 -4.19
CA PRO A 8 20.58 -17.53 -4.30
C PRO A 8 21.33 -18.28 -5.42
N SER A 9 20.83 -19.45 -5.84
CA SER A 9 21.37 -20.23 -6.98
C SER A 9 20.81 -19.79 -8.34
N ARG A 10 19.98 -18.74 -8.37
CA ARG A 10 19.22 -18.25 -9.53
C ARG A 10 18.13 -19.19 -10.03
N LYS A 11 17.72 -20.19 -9.22
CA LYS A 11 16.55 -21.00 -9.55
C LYS A 11 15.30 -20.12 -9.52
N PRO A 12 14.47 -20.10 -10.59
CA PRO A 12 13.21 -19.37 -10.60
C PRO A 12 12.24 -19.91 -9.55
N LEU A 13 11.50 -19.00 -8.91
CA LEU A 13 10.47 -19.29 -7.92
C LEU A 13 9.20 -18.50 -8.25
N GLU A 14 8.04 -19.10 -7.97
CA GLU A 14 6.75 -18.42 -8.06
C GLU A 14 6.12 -18.37 -6.68
N LEU A 15 5.97 -17.16 -6.16
CA LEU A 15 5.25 -16.89 -4.92
C LEU A 15 3.81 -16.51 -5.27
N GLY A 16 2.88 -17.41 -4.99
CA GLY A 16 1.45 -17.13 -5.06
C GLY A 16 1.04 -16.20 -3.93
N VAL A 17 0.25 -15.16 -4.24
CA VAL A 17 -0.25 -14.18 -3.29
C VAL A 17 -1.77 -14.08 -3.43
N GLU A 18 -2.50 -14.47 -2.40
CA GLU A 18 -3.94 -14.22 -2.26
C GLU A 18 -4.15 -13.04 -1.30
N ILE A 19 -4.83 -12.01 -1.79
CA ILE A 19 -5.20 -10.83 -1.00
C ILE A 19 -6.42 -11.17 -0.15
N LEU A 20 -6.32 -10.94 1.15
CA LEU A 20 -7.42 -11.18 2.11
C LEU A 20 -8.13 -9.88 2.50
N ASN A 21 -7.35 -8.83 2.74
CA ASN A 21 -7.87 -7.49 3.03
C ASN A 21 -6.82 -6.43 2.67
N SER A 22 -7.29 -5.26 2.24
CA SER A 22 -6.48 -4.14 1.76
C SER A 22 -6.61 -2.93 2.69
N SER A 23 -5.50 -2.24 2.96
CA SER A 23 -5.43 -1.00 3.73
C SER A 23 -4.65 0.06 2.94
N PRO A 24 -5.34 1.01 2.27
CA PRO A 24 -4.67 2.10 1.58
C PRO A 24 -4.04 3.06 2.58
N LEU A 25 -2.71 3.23 2.56
CA LEU A 25 -2.00 3.97 3.60
C LEU A 25 -2.16 5.49 3.49
N ALA A 26 -2.58 5.97 2.32
CA ALA A 26 -2.93 7.38 2.09
C ALA A 26 -4.25 7.80 2.76
N VAL A 27 -4.99 6.87 3.38
CA VAL A 27 -6.25 7.13 4.07
C VAL A 27 -6.12 6.72 5.54
N GLY A 28 -5.94 7.70 6.42
CA GLY A 28 -5.95 7.51 7.87
C GLY A 28 -4.69 6.91 8.49
N ALA A 29 -3.78 6.30 7.71
CA ALA A 29 -2.48 5.80 8.21
C ALA A 29 -1.34 6.83 8.11
N GLY A 30 -1.60 7.98 7.49
CA GLY A 30 -0.71 9.14 7.46
C GLY A 30 0.49 9.02 6.53
N TYR A 31 0.45 8.13 5.53
CA TYR A 31 1.48 8.05 4.51
C TYR A 31 1.12 8.92 3.30
N PRO A 32 2.09 9.62 2.68
CA PRO A 32 1.82 10.39 1.46
C PRO A 32 1.14 9.53 0.38
N PRO A 33 0.19 10.09 -0.39
CA PRO A 33 -0.26 11.49 -0.42
C PRO A 33 -1.39 11.85 0.57
N ALA A 34 -1.46 11.23 1.76
CA ALA A 34 -2.42 11.62 2.80
C ALA A 34 -2.43 13.13 3.05
N ALA A 35 -3.62 13.74 3.07
CA ALA A 35 -3.80 15.18 3.26
C ALA A 35 -4.12 15.57 4.71
N ASP A 36 -4.25 14.59 5.61
CA ASP A 36 -4.63 14.80 7.01
C ASP A 36 -3.40 14.90 7.93
N TRP A 37 -3.02 13.80 8.58
CA TRP A 37 -1.87 13.74 9.49
C TRP A 37 -0.73 12.98 8.81
N GLN A 38 0.52 13.25 9.20
CA GLN A 38 1.68 12.55 8.64
C GLN A 38 2.27 11.59 9.66
N HIS A 39 2.63 10.39 9.20
CA HIS A 39 3.31 9.38 10.01
C HIS A 39 4.55 9.98 10.70
N GLY A 40 4.68 9.77 12.01
CA GLY A 40 5.76 10.35 12.82
C GLY A 40 5.52 11.77 13.35
N THR A 41 4.38 12.40 13.02
CA THR A 41 4.03 13.73 13.58
C THR A 41 3.68 13.61 15.07
N TRP A 42 4.30 14.43 15.91
CA TRP A 42 3.94 14.55 17.32
C TRP A 42 2.57 15.24 17.48
N GLN A 43 1.62 14.56 18.11
CA GLN A 43 0.24 15.04 18.31
C GLN A 43 -0.06 15.52 19.74
N GLY A 44 0.96 15.60 20.59
CA GLY A 44 0.79 15.89 22.02
C GLY A 44 0.78 14.65 22.90
N ARG A 45 0.94 14.86 24.21
CA ARG A 45 1.05 13.77 25.19
C ARG A 45 -0.30 13.08 25.36
N GLY A 46 -0.30 11.75 25.32
CA GLY A 46 -1.50 10.95 25.53
C GLY A 46 -2.51 11.02 24.39
N TRP A 47 -2.09 11.48 23.21
CA TRP A 47 -2.94 11.52 22.04
C TRP A 47 -3.25 10.11 21.53
N THR A 48 -4.50 9.87 21.16
CA THR A 48 -4.97 8.65 20.50
C THR A 48 -6.13 9.03 19.59
N ASP A 49 -6.14 8.49 18.39
CA ASP A 49 -7.21 8.71 17.41
C ASP A 49 -7.61 7.37 16.79
N ARG A 50 -8.89 7.24 16.44
CA ARG A 50 -9.45 6.10 15.74
C ARG A 50 -10.37 6.61 14.64
N ARG A 51 -10.06 6.23 13.41
CA ARG A 51 -10.85 6.57 12.23
C ARG A 51 -11.41 5.32 11.58
N THR A 52 -12.50 5.46 10.84
CA THR A 52 -13.11 4.38 10.05
C THR A 52 -13.61 4.99 8.75
N TYR A 53 -13.31 4.30 7.65
CA TYR A 53 -13.57 4.76 6.30
C TYR A 53 -14.36 3.67 5.58
N ASP A 54 -15.40 4.08 4.86
CA ASP A 54 -16.15 3.18 4.00
C ASP A 54 -15.49 3.17 2.62
N LEU A 55 -14.79 2.08 2.31
CA LEU A 55 -14.09 1.91 1.04
C LEU A 55 -14.98 1.30 -0.06
N SER A 56 -16.28 1.13 0.18
CA SER A 56 -17.20 0.57 -0.82
C SER A 56 -17.52 1.53 -1.97
N ASP A 57 -17.40 2.84 -1.73
CA ASP A 57 -17.49 3.87 -2.76
C ASP A 57 -16.09 4.38 -3.16
N PRO A 58 -15.57 4.05 -4.36
CA PRO A 58 -14.25 4.50 -4.80
C PRO A 58 -14.16 6.02 -5.00
N ALA A 59 -15.29 6.74 -5.14
CA ALA A 59 -15.30 8.19 -5.27
C ALA A 59 -15.18 8.91 -3.91
N ALA A 60 -15.54 8.24 -2.81
CA ALA A 60 -15.51 8.84 -1.47
C ALA A 60 -14.08 9.08 -0.95
N HIS A 61 -13.13 8.24 -1.39
CA HIS A 61 -11.74 8.26 -0.94
C HIS A 61 -10.77 8.21 -2.13
N PRO A 62 -10.68 9.28 -2.93
CA PRO A 62 -9.87 9.30 -4.15
C PRO A 62 -8.38 9.01 -3.87
N MET A 63 -7.90 9.36 -2.67
CA MET A 63 -6.51 9.10 -2.27
C MET A 63 -6.20 7.61 -2.06
N ALA A 64 -7.21 6.76 -1.87
CA ALA A 64 -7.00 5.31 -1.67
C ALA A 64 -6.35 4.62 -2.89
N ALA A 65 -6.47 5.21 -4.08
CA ALA A 65 -5.87 4.70 -5.30
C ALA A 65 -4.39 5.09 -5.47
N PHE A 66 -3.84 5.95 -4.60
CA PHE A 66 -2.51 6.53 -4.76
C PHE A 66 -1.57 6.16 -3.60
N GLY A 67 -0.28 6.07 -3.92
CA GLY A 67 0.75 5.68 -2.96
C GLY A 67 0.72 4.18 -2.71
N VAL A 68 0.92 3.81 -1.44
CA VAL A 68 1.09 2.43 -1.01
C VAL A 68 -0.18 1.87 -0.39
N THR A 69 -0.50 0.63 -0.73
CA THR A 69 -1.55 -0.17 -0.08
C THR A 69 -0.93 -1.41 0.53
N ASP A 70 -1.17 -1.60 1.83
CA ASP A 70 -0.83 -2.83 2.53
C ASP A 70 -1.95 -3.84 2.39
N HIS A 71 -1.59 -5.05 2.00
CA HIS A 71 -2.53 -6.16 1.91
C HIS A 71 -2.17 -7.22 2.94
N SER A 72 -3.10 -7.54 3.85
CA SER A 72 -3.00 -8.83 4.53
C SER A 72 -3.19 -9.92 3.48
N ALA A 73 -2.26 -10.86 3.42
CA ALA A 73 -2.20 -11.82 2.33
C ALA A 73 -1.81 -13.21 2.81
N ARG A 74 -2.31 -14.21 2.09
CA ARG A 74 -1.86 -15.60 2.17
C ARG A 74 -0.89 -15.85 1.02
N PHE A 75 0.25 -16.43 1.37
CA PHE A 75 1.34 -16.72 0.45
C PHE A 75 1.49 -18.22 0.26
N THR A 76 1.76 -18.65 -0.97
CA THR A 76 2.07 -20.04 -1.29
C THR A 76 3.36 -20.14 -2.09
N LEU A 77 4.30 -20.97 -1.62
CA LEU A 77 5.57 -21.24 -2.29
C LEU A 77 5.94 -22.71 -2.07
N ASP A 78 6.19 -23.47 -3.15
CA ASP A 78 6.57 -24.88 -3.10
C ASP A 78 5.66 -25.72 -2.18
N GLY A 79 4.34 -25.52 -2.29
CA GLY A 79 3.33 -26.22 -1.48
C GLY A 79 3.22 -25.77 -0.01
N ARG A 80 4.09 -24.86 0.44
CA ARG A 80 4.03 -24.27 1.79
C ARG A 80 3.14 -23.05 1.80
N THR A 81 2.42 -22.84 2.91
CA THR A 81 1.56 -21.67 3.13
C THR A 81 2.11 -20.79 4.26
N GLY A 82 2.11 -19.48 4.06
CA GLY A 82 2.41 -18.46 5.06
C GLY A 82 1.44 -17.29 5.00
N PHE A 83 1.44 -16.44 6.02
CA PHE A 83 0.61 -15.24 6.10
C PHE A 83 1.48 -14.03 6.46
N GLY A 84 1.15 -12.87 5.90
CA GLY A 84 1.91 -11.64 6.14
C GLY A 84 1.31 -10.46 5.41
N ILE A 85 2.12 -9.41 5.24
CA ILE A 85 1.76 -8.22 4.46
C ILE A 85 2.38 -8.30 3.07
N PHE A 86 1.56 -8.11 2.05
CA PHE A 86 1.98 -7.80 0.69
C PHE A 86 1.76 -6.31 0.47
N GLU A 87 2.84 -5.54 0.45
CA GLU A 87 2.80 -4.11 0.16
C GLU A 87 2.90 -3.90 -1.35
N HIS A 88 1.98 -3.14 -1.94
CA HIS A 88 2.13 -2.66 -3.32
C HIS A 88 1.93 -1.16 -3.37
N GLY A 89 2.74 -0.48 -4.17
CA GLY A 89 2.56 0.94 -4.47
C GLY A 89 2.54 1.18 -5.97
N SER A 90 1.70 2.14 -6.38
CA SER A 90 1.70 2.66 -7.75
C SER A 90 2.44 3.99 -7.77
N PHE A 91 3.64 3.99 -8.35
CA PHE A 91 4.49 5.17 -8.46
C PHE A 91 4.74 5.48 -9.93
N GLY A 92 4.65 6.76 -10.28
CA GLY A 92 4.98 7.22 -11.62
C GLY A 92 3.96 8.21 -12.16
N ARG A 93 3.96 8.34 -13.48
CA ARG A 93 3.15 9.33 -14.19
C ARG A 93 1.66 9.16 -13.89
N HIS A 94 1.05 10.21 -13.38
CA HIS A 94 -0.38 10.35 -13.18
C HIS A 94 -0.81 11.76 -13.60
N ASP A 95 -1.10 11.90 -14.91
CA ASP A 95 -1.46 13.17 -15.54
C ASP A 95 -2.61 13.92 -14.82
N PRO A 96 -3.68 13.27 -14.32
CA PRO A 96 -4.78 13.98 -13.66
C PRO A 96 -4.38 14.73 -12.38
N SER A 97 -3.28 14.35 -11.72
CA SER A 97 -2.76 15.05 -10.53
C SER A 97 -1.41 15.73 -10.77
N GLY A 98 -0.96 15.83 -12.03
CA GLY A 98 0.25 16.56 -12.40
C GLY A 98 1.59 15.85 -12.16
N PHE A 99 1.59 14.56 -11.78
CA PHE A 99 2.84 13.80 -11.68
C PHE A 99 3.25 13.34 -13.08
N ALA A 100 4.26 13.98 -13.69
CA ALA A 100 4.63 13.72 -15.08
C ALA A 100 5.65 12.57 -15.24
N ASP A 101 6.40 12.25 -14.19
CA ASP A 101 7.41 11.19 -14.15
C ASP A 101 7.69 10.70 -12.71
N TYR A 102 8.64 9.76 -12.57
CA TYR A 102 9.01 9.19 -11.27
C TYR A 102 9.70 10.19 -10.32
N SER A 103 10.23 11.29 -10.84
CA SER A 103 10.93 12.33 -10.08
C SER A 103 10.00 13.46 -9.63
N SER A 104 8.74 13.43 -10.08
CA SER A 104 7.75 14.44 -9.76
C SER A 104 7.46 14.44 -8.25
N VAL A 105 7.72 15.57 -7.61
CA VAL A 105 7.34 15.84 -6.22
C VAL A 105 6.04 16.66 -6.18
N ALA A 106 5.31 16.60 -5.06
CA ALA A 106 4.26 17.58 -4.82
C ALA A 106 4.89 19.00 -4.80
N PRO A 107 4.21 20.02 -5.35
CA PRO A 107 4.72 21.40 -5.33
C PRO A 107 4.94 21.94 -3.91
#